data_AF-A0AA43C298-F1
#
_entry.id   AF-A0AA43C298-F1
#
_cell.length_a   1.000
_cell.length_b   1.000
_cell.length_c   1.000
_cell.angle_alpha   90.00
_cell.angle_beta   90.00
_cell.angle_gamma   90.00
#
_symmetry.space_group_name_H-M   'P 1'
#
loop_
_entity.id
_entity.type
_entity.pdbx_description
1 polymer ?
#
loop_
_entity_poly.entity_id
_entity_poly.type
_entity_poly.pdbx_seq_one_letter_code
_entity_poly.pdbx_strand_id
1 'polypeptide(L)'
;TVAALHSAGTSAAYVACGPTTGLRDGLDCMDCVALDDLDQLGAEGQETAFHLYNALRERGGALVASGAAPPVQLTLRGDLVTRLGWGLVYRVHGLSDAEKVRALTDHAAARGFPLLPEVGEYLLAHVRRDLPSLLAVLDALDRYSRETKRPVTVTLVRELVHAAGAQAAGSRIQGT
;
A
#
# COMPACT_ATOMS: atom_id res chain seq x y z
N THR A 1 11.51 1.82 -0.65
CA THR A 1 10.76 1.09 -1.69
C THR A 1 11.72 0.20 -2.45
N VAL A 2 11.26 -0.88 -3.10
CA VAL A 2 12.14 -1.74 -3.93
C VAL A 2 12.88 -0.92 -5.00
N ALA A 3 12.21 0.08 -5.58
CA ALA A 3 12.83 1.05 -6.49
C ALA A 3 14.00 1.83 -5.85
N ALA A 4 13.91 2.19 -4.57
CA ALA A 4 15.00 2.87 -3.85
C ALA A 4 16.19 1.93 -3.56
N LEU A 5 15.95 0.65 -3.31
CA LEU A 5 17.01 -0.34 -3.13
C LEU A 5 17.76 -0.61 -4.44
N HIS A 6 17.05 -0.68 -5.57
CA HIS A 6 17.68 -0.75 -6.88
C HIS A 6 18.57 0.45 -7.16
N SER A 7 18.16 1.67 -6.78
CA SER A 7 19.00 2.86 -6.92
C SER A 7 20.24 2.87 -6.03
N ALA A 8 20.29 2.03 -4.99
CA ALA A 8 21.44 1.87 -4.10
C ALA A 8 22.37 0.70 -4.50
N GLY A 9 22.09 0.03 -5.64
CA GLY A 9 22.86 -1.12 -6.12
C GLY A 9 22.52 -2.44 -5.40
N THR A 10 21.48 -2.46 -4.59
CA THR A 10 20.99 -3.66 -3.90
C THR A 10 19.94 -4.35 -4.75
N SER A 11 20.11 -5.64 -5.02
CA SER A 11 19.15 -6.43 -5.78
C SER A 11 17.93 -6.73 -4.90
N ALA A 12 16.75 -6.30 -5.36
CA ALA A 12 15.53 -6.46 -4.59
C ALA A 12 14.35 -6.92 -5.45
N ALA A 13 13.45 -7.71 -4.90
CA ALA A 13 12.24 -8.16 -5.57
C ALA A 13 10.99 -7.89 -4.71
N TYR A 14 9.88 -7.59 -5.37
CA TYR A 14 8.56 -7.51 -4.76
C TYR A 14 7.63 -8.49 -5.45
N VAL A 15 6.88 -9.26 -4.67
CA VAL A 15 5.87 -10.19 -5.16
C VAL A 15 4.58 -9.97 -4.37
N ALA A 16 3.49 -9.66 -5.08
CA ALA A 16 2.16 -9.70 -4.52
C ALA A 16 1.65 -11.16 -4.55
N CYS A 17 1.45 -11.75 -3.39
CA CYS A 17 1.04 -13.15 -3.29
C CYS A 17 -0.45 -13.32 -3.62
N GLY A 18 -0.77 -14.51 -4.11
CA GLY A 18 -2.11 -14.91 -4.48
C GLY A 18 -2.18 -16.43 -4.57
N PRO A 19 -3.39 -17.00 -4.67
CA PRO A 19 -3.60 -18.45 -4.56
C PRO A 19 -2.89 -19.24 -5.67
N THR A 20 -2.71 -18.63 -6.83
CA THR A 20 -2.02 -19.20 -8.01
C THR A 20 -0.68 -18.52 -8.29
N THR A 21 -0.21 -17.64 -7.40
CA THR A 21 1.06 -16.95 -7.59
C THR A 21 2.21 -17.92 -7.42
N GLY A 22 2.89 -18.25 -8.51
CA GLY A 22 4.18 -18.92 -8.48
C GLY A 22 5.28 -17.93 -8.09
N LEU A 23 6.05 -18.26 -7.05
CA LEU A 23 7.30 -17.55 -6.77
C LEU A 23 8.30 -17.88 -7.86
N ARG A 24 8.85 -16.84 -8.50
CA ARG A 24 9.72 -16.99 -9.69
C ARG A 24 11.10 -17.53 -9.31
N ASP A 25 11.73 -18.22 -10.26
CA ASP A 25 13.13 -18.61 -10.17
C ASP A 25 14.05 -17.38 -10.07
N GLY A 26 15.13 -17.49 -9.29
CA GLY A 26 16.11 -16.43 -9.09
C GLY A 26 15.81 -15.44 -7.96
N LEU A 27 14.69 -15.59 -7.23
CA LEU A 27 14.44 -14.81 -6.01
C LEU A 27 15.46 -15.14 -4.91
N ASP A 28 16.05 -16.33 -4.98
CA ASP A 28 17.11 -16.85 -4.13
C ASP A 28 18.51 -16.27 -4.43
N CYS A 29 18.67 -15.39 -5.42
CA CYS A 29 19.92 -14.64 -5.60
C CYS A 29 19.81 -13.14 -5.26
N MET A 30 18.63 -12.66 -4.89
CA MET A 30 18.41 -11.25 -4.52
C MET A 30 18.95 -10.90 -3.12
N ASP A 31 19.34 -9.67 -2.85
CA ASP A 31 19.73 -9.26 -1.50
C ASP A 31 18.51 -9.09 -0.58
N CYS A 32 17.37 -8.70 -1.15
CA CYS A 32 16.12 -8.49 -0.42
C CYS A 32 14.90 -8.96 -1.22
N VAL A 33 13.99 -9.68 -0.59
CA VAL A 33 12.70 -10.06 -1.20
C VAL A 33 11.55 -9.63 -0.30
N ALA A 34 10.57 -8.95 -0.88
CA ALA A 34 9.32 -8.57 -0.23
C ALA A 34 8.16 -9.42 -0.78
N LEU A 35 7.49 -10.17 0.10
CA LEU A 35 6.30 -10.95 -0.20
C LEU A 35 5.09 -10.27 0.43
N ASP A 36 4.20 -9.72 -0.39
CA ASP A 36 2.97 -9.09 0.08
C ASP A 36 1.85 -10.12 0.19
N ASP A 37 0.99 -10.02 1.19
CA ASP A 37 -0.17 -10.89 1.42
C ASP A 37 0.20 -12.39 1.45
N LEU A 38 1.26 -12.75 2.19
CA LEU A 38 1.83 -14.10 2.21
C LEU A 38 0.79 -15.19 2.53
N ASP A 39 -0.22 -14.86 3.33
CA ASP A 39 -1.33 -15.75 3.68
C ASP A 39 -2.24 -16.14 2.51
N GLN A 40 -2.14 -15.44 1.38
CA GLN A 40 -2.88 -15.75 0.16
C GLN A 40 -2.21 -16.84 -0.69
N LEU A 41 -0.99 -17.27 -0.37
CA LEU A 41 -0.31 -18.34 -1.11
C LEU A 41 -1.01 -19.70 -0.91
N GLY A 42 -1.19 -20.42 -2.02
CA GLY A 42 -1.54 -21.84 -2.00
C GLY A 42 -0.41 -22.71 -1.43
N ALA A 43 -0.70 -24.00 -1.19
CA ALA A 43 0.23 -24.92 -0.52
C ALA A 43 1.62 -25.02 -1.17
N GLU A 44 1.68 -25.08 -2.51
CA GLU A 44 2.93 -25.11 -3.28
C GLU A 44 3.71 -23.79 -3.19
N GLY A 45 3.00 -22.66 -3.22
CA GLY A 45 3.59 -21.35 -3.02
C GLY A 45 4.21 -21.20 -1.64
N GLN A 46 3.55 -21.71 -0.60
CA GLN A 46 4.08 -21.70 0.77
C GLN A 46 5.32 -22.59 0.93
N GLU A 47 5.37 -23.74 0.26
CA GLU A 47 6.57 -24.58 0.22
C GLU A 47 7.75 -23.83 -0.42
N THR A 48 7.49 -23.21 -1.57
CA THR A 48 8.48 -22.41 -2.27
C THR A 48 8.95 -21.22 -1.42
N ALA A 49 8.05 -20.57 -0.69
CA ALA A 49 8.37 -19.47 0.22
C ALA A 49 9.28 -19.92 1.37
N PHE A 50 9.05 -21.13 1.91
CA PHE A 50 9.91 -21.73 2.94
C PHE A 50 11.32 -21.98 2.41
N HIS A 51 11.46 -22.57 1.22
CA HIS A 51 12.77 -22.77 0.59
C HIS A 51 13.47 -21.44 0.30
N LEU A 52 12.74 -20.45 -0.21
CA LEU A 52 13.24 -19.10 -0.45
C LEU A 52 13.77 -18.45 0.84
N TYR A 53 13.05 -18.57 1.97
CA TYR A 53 13.52 -18.05 3.25
C TYR A 53 14.86 -18.66 3.66
N ASN A 54 14.99 -19.99 3.56
CA ASN A 54 16.22 -20.67 3.96
C ASN A 54 17.40 -20.23 3.07
N ALA A 55 17.19 -20.18 1.75
CA ALA A 55 18.21 -19.74 0.80
C ALA A 55 18.60 -18.26 1.01
N LEU A 56 17.65 -17.38 1.34
CA LEU A 56 17.90 -15.98 1.71
C LEU A 56 18.77 -15.87 2.94
N ARG A 57 18.42 -16.63 3.98
CA ARG A 57 19.14 -16.57 5.23
C ARG A 57 20.56 -17.11 5.12
N GLU A 58 20.78 -18.20 4.37
CA GLU A 58 22.11 -18.79 4.18
C GLU A 58 23.10 -17.83 3.53
N ARG A 59 22.63 -16.98 2.62
CA ARG A 59 23.46 -15.94 1.98
C ARG A 59 23.52 -14.61 2.75
N GLY A 60 22.78 -14.46 3.85
CA GLY A 60 22.66 -13.21 4.59
C GLY A 60 21.75 -12.16 3.94
N GLY A 61 20.85 -12.57 3.03
CA GLY A 61 19.81 -11.72 2.46
C GLY A 61 18.61 -11.52 3.39
N ALA A 62 17.74 -10.59 3.02
CA ALA A 62 16.56 -10.23 3.80
C ALA A 62 15.25 -10.70 3.15
N LEU A 63 14.35 -11.26 3.96
CA LEU A 63 12.97 -11.51 3.57
C LEU A 63 12.06 -10.59 4.39
N VAL A 64 11.18 -9.85 3.72
CA VAL A 64 10.09 -9.10 4.33
C VAL A 64 8.79 -9.73 3.86
N ALA A 65 7.88 -10.00 4.78
CA ALA A 65 6.57 -10.52 4.46
C ALA A 65 5.47 -9.68 5.13
N SER A 66 4.33 -9.54 4.46
CA SER A 66 3.10 -8.99 5.04
C SER A 66 2.01 -10.07 5.10
N GLY A 67 1.00 -9.82 5.92
CA GLY A 67 -0.19 -10.65 6.00
C GLY A 67 -1.26 -10.02 6.89
N ALA A 68 -2.47 -10.57 6.83
CA ALA A 68 -3.63 -9.99 7.52
C ALA A 68 -3.59 -10.11 9.07
N ALA A 69 -2.74 -10.99 9.60
CA ALA A 69 -2.61 -11.27 11.03
C ALA A 69 -1.17 -11.70 11.38
N PRO A 70 -0.81 -11.82 12.67
CA PRO A 70 0.48 -12.36 13.08
C PRO A 70 0.71 -13.78 12.54
N PRO A 71 1.95 -14.22 12.28
CA PRO A 71 2.24 -15.52 11.64
C PRO A 71 1.52 -16.72 12.27
N VAL A 72 1.40 -16.73 13.59
CA VAL A 72 0.74 -17.81 14.36
C VAL A 72 -0.77 -17.91 14.14
N GLN A 73 -1.41 -16.88 13.58
CA GLN A 73 -2.84 -16.83 13.29
C GLN A 73 -3.14 -16.97 11.79
N LEU A 74 -2.11 -17.00 10.93
CA LEU A 74 -2.27 -17.17 9.50
C LEU A 74 -2.40 -18.65 9.14
N THR A 75 -3.11 -18.95 8.05
CA THR A 75 -3.20 -20.30 7.48
C THR A 75 -1.94 -20.62 6.67
N LEU A 76 -0.83 -20.76 7.37
CA LEU A 76 0.49 -21.06 6.82
C LEU A 76 0.98 -22.45 7.28
N ARG A 77 1.88 -23.06 6.51
CA ARG A 77 2.62 -24.25 6.93
C ARG A 77 3.40 -23.98 8.22
N GLY A 78 3.42 -24.95 9.14
CA GLY A 78 4.03 -24.78 10.46
C GLY A 78 5.53 -24.49 10.45
N ASP A 79 6.24 -24.99 9.43
CA ASP A 79 7.66 -24.71 9.19
C ASP A 79 7.88 -23.22 8.84
N LEU A 80 7.06 -22.67 7.94
CA LEU A 80 7.08 -21.27 7.54
C LEU A 80 6.70 -20.34 8.71
N VAL A 81 5.67 -20.68 9.49
CA VAL A 81 5.30 -19.92 10.71
C VAL A 81 6.49 -19.83 11.67
N THR A 82 7.19 -20.96 11.88
CA THR A 82 8.35 -21.01 12.75
C THR A 82 9.48 -20.12 12.23
N ARG A 83 9.74 -20.11 10.91
CA ARG A 83 10.74 -19.24 10.29
C ARG A 83 10.41 -17.75 10.43
N LEU A 84 9.15 -17.37 10.19
CA LEU A 84 8.70 -15.99 10.36
C LEU A 84 8.80 -15.54 11.83
N GLY A 85 8.52 -16.45 12.77
CA GLY A 85 8.64 -16.18 14.21
C GLY A 85 10.07 -15.99 14.72
N TRP A 86 11.10 -16.44 13.99
CA TRP A 86 12.49 -16.15 14.34
C TRP A 86 12.93 -14.76 13.91
N GLY A 87 12.19 -14.14 12.99
CA GLY A 87 12.39 -12.77 12.55
C GLY A 87 11.70 -11.75 13.45
N LEU A 88 11.72 -10.50 13.00
CA LEU A 88 10.99 -9.42 13.64
C LEU A 88 9.53 -9.44 13.16
N VAL A 89 8.60 -9.50 14.11
CA VAL A 89 7.16 -9.42 13.82
C VAL A 89 6.62 -8.10 14.35
N TYR A 90 6.18 -7.24 13.43
CA TYR A 90 5.57 -5.96 13.75
C TYR A 90 4.10 -5.95 13.37
N ARG A 91 3.28 -5.32 14.22
CA ARG A 91 1.91 -4.99 13.89
C ARG A 91 1.86 -3.59 13.32
N VAL A 92 1.37 -3.45 12.09
CA VAL A 92 1.10 -2.14 11.50
C VAL A 92 -0.22 -1.62 12.08
N HIS A 93 -0.16 -0.44 12.70
CA HIS A 93 -1.35 0.25 13.19
C HIS A 93 -1.88 1.20 12.13
N GLY A 94 -3.20 1.25 11.96
CA GLY A 94 -3.83 2.26 11.14
C GLY A 94 -3.59 3.65 11.74
N LEU A 95 -3.47 4.65 10.87
CA LEU A 95 -3.30 6.05 11.28
C LEU A 95 -4.57 6.56 11.98
N SER A 96 -4.40 7.33 13.05
CA SER A 96 -5.44 8.18 13.62
C SER A 96 -5.84 9.29 12.63
N ASP A 97 -6.98 9.93 12.84
CA ASP A 97 -7.44 11.01 11.94
C ASP A 97 -6.44 12.18 11.90
N ALA A 98 -5.80 12.53 13.02
CA ALA A 98 -4.73 13.53 13.05
C ALA A 98 -3.50 13.12 12.23
N GLU A 99 -3.08 11.85 12.34
CA GLU A 99 -1.97 11.31 11.55
C GLU A 99 -2.32 11.20 10.06
N LYS A 100 -3.58 10.93 9.71
CA LYS A 100 -4.04 10.97 8.31
C LYS A 100 -3.94 12.38 7.75
N VAL A 101 -4.39 13.41 8.48
CA VAL A 101 -4.24 14.81 8.03
C VAL A 101 -2.76 15.15 7.82
N ARG A 102 -1.88 14.73 8.74
CA ARG A 102 -0.44 14.91 8.58
C ARG A 102 0.09 14.21 7.32
N ALA A 103 -0.25 12.94 7.13
CA ALA A 103 0.16 12.17 5.95
C ALA A 103 -0.33 12.80 4.64
N LEU A 104 -1.56 13.31 4.59
CA LEU A 104 -2.09 14.04 3.43
C LEU A 104 -1.32 15.34 3.18
N THR A 105 -0.96 16.05 4.24
CA THR A 105 -0.19 17.30 4.16
C THR A 105 1.22 17.04 3.60
N ASP A 106 1.91 16.03 4.13
CA ASP A 106 3.25 15.66 3.69
C ASP A 106 3.23 15.16 2.23
N HIS A 107 2.19 14.41 1.87
CA HIS A 107 1.98 13.93 0.51
C HIS A 107 1.73 15.07 -0.49
N ALA A 108 0.91 16.05 -0.13
CA ALA A 108 0.68 17.24 -0.95
C ALA A 108 1.98 18.05 -1.14
N ALA A 109 2.74 18.25 -0.05
CA ALA A 109 4.02 18.95 -0.08
C ALA A 109 5.03 18.26 -1.01
N ALA A 110 5.11 16.93 -0.98
CA ALA A 110 5.95 16.15 -1.90
C ALA A 110 5.55 16.31 -3.38
N ARG A 111 4.29 16.65 -3.65
CA ARG A 111 3.77 16.95 -5.01
C ARG A 111 3.86 18.42 -5.40
N GLY A 112 4.37 19.27 -4.50
CA GLY A 112 4.65 20.67 -4.76
C GLY A 112 3.48 21.62 -4.53
N PHE A 113 2.45 21.22 -3.77
CA PHE A 113 1.39 22.14 -3.36
C PHE A 113 1.11 22.04 -1.84
N PRO A 114 0.87 23.17 -1.15
CA PRO A 114 0.52 23.13 0.25
C PRO A 114 -0.94 22.68 0.43
N LEU A 115 -1.17 21.78 1.39
CA LEU A 115 -2.51 21.43 1.85
C LEU A 115 -2.80 22.18 3.15
N LEU A 116 -3.85 22.99 3.16
CA LEU A 116 -4.32 23.63 4.38
C LEU A 116 -4.95 22.58 5.31
N PRO A 117 -4.76 22.65 6.65
CA PRO A 117 -5.33 21.69 7.60
C PRO A 117 -6.85 21.51 7.43
N GLU A 118 -7.56 22.62 7.19
CA GLU A 118 -9.02 22.66 6.97
C GLU A 118 -9.46 21.79 5.78
N VAL A 119 -8.62 21.69 4.74
CA VAL A 119 -8.90 20.83 3.58
C VAL A 119 -8.77 19.36 3.97
N GLY A 120 -7.73 19.01 4.74
CA GLY A 120 -7.55 17.65 5.26
C GLY A 120 -8.70 17.21 6.16
N GLU A 121 -9.14 18.08 7.08
CA GLU A 121 -10.31 17.84 7.93
C GLU A 121 -11.60 17.68 7.12
N TYR A 122 -11.79 18.54 6.11
CA TYR A 122 -12.93 18.45 5.21
C TYR A 122 -12.97 17.11 4.45
N LEU A 123 -11.83 16.63 3.96
CA LEU A 123 -11.73 15.34 3.27
C LEU A 123 -12.11 14.18 4.18
N LEU A 124 -11.65 14.17 5.44
CA LEU A 124 -12.02 13.14 6.43
C LEU A 124 -13.52 13.14 6.78
N ALA A 125 -14.18 14.30 6.67
CA ALA A 125 -15.61 14.44 6.95
C ALA A 125 -16.50 14.05 5.76
N HIS A 126 -16.04 14.22 4.52
CA HIS A 126 -16.89 14.10 3.31
C HIS A 126 -16.50 12.97 2.36
N VAL A 127 -15.36 12.33 2.57
CA VAL A 127 -14.85 11.23 1.74
C VAL A 127 -14.63 10.00 2.62
N ARG A 128 -14.47 8.83 1.99
CA ARG A 128 -14.03 7.62 2.68
C ARG A 128 -12.73 7.87 3.46
N ARG A 129 -12.71 7.47 4.73
CA ARG A 129 -11.62 7.74 5.68
C ARG A 129 -10.41 6.79 5.58
N ASP A 130 -10.34 5.98 4.54
CA ASP A 130 -9.16 5.15 4.26
C ASP A 130 -8.14 5.94 3.44
N LEU A 131 -6.85 5.77 3.80
CA LEU A 131 -5.76 6.54 3.21
C LEU A 131 -5.70 6.42 1.67
N PRO A 132 -5.89 5.23 1.05
CA PRO A 132 -5.92 5.13 -0.42
C PRO A 132 -6.99 6.02 -1.06
N SER A 133 -8.21 6.03 -0.53
CA SER A 133 -9.29 6.89 -1.05
C SER A 133 -8.98 8.37 -0.87
N LEU A 134 -8.44 8.76 0.29
CA LEU A 134 -8.07 10.16 0.55
C LEU A 134 -6.96 10.64 -0.39
N LEU A 135 -5.94 9.81 -0.62
CA LEU A 135 -4.85 10.09 -1.55
C LEU A 135 -5.34 10.16 -3.00
N ALA A 136 -6.27 9.30 -3.40
CA ALA A 136 -6.85 9.35 -4.75
C ALA A 136 -7.62 10.66 -5.00
N VAL A 137 -8.37 11.16 -4.01
CA VAL A 137 -9.03 12.47 -4.11
C VAL A 137 -8.00 13.60 -4.14
N LEU A 138 -6.95 13.52 -3.33
CA LEU A 138 -5.86 14.50 -3.34
C LEU A 138 -5.16 14.57 -4.70
N ASP A 139 -4.95 13.43 -5.37
CA ASP A 139 -4.37 13.35 -6.71
C ASP A 139 -5.30 13.93 -7.78
N ALA A 140 -6.61 13.71 -7.64
CA ALA A 140 -7.61 14.34 -8.51
C ALA A 140 -7.64 15.86 -8.33
N LEU A 141 -7.48 16.34 -7.08
CA LEU A 141 -7.43 17.77 -6.78
C LEU A 141 -6.20 18.45 -7.33
N ASP A 142 -5.01 17.83 -7.24
CA ASP A 142 -3.78 18.35 -7.84
C ASP A 142 -3.95 18.52 -9.36
N ARG A 143 -4.49 17.48 -10.02
CA ARG A 143 -4.76 17.54 -11.46
C ARG A 143 -5.74 18.67 -11.81
N TYR A 144 -6.87 18.76 -11.11
CA TYR A 144 -7.89 19.77 -11.36
C TYR A 144 -7.40 21.21 -11.07
N SER A 145 -6.61 21.37 -10.01
CA SER A 145 -5.91 22.62 -9.65
C SER A 145 -5.00 23.10 -10.78
N ARG A 146 -4.20 22.19 -11.37
CA ARG A 146 -3.31 22.50 -12.49
C ARG A 146 -4.05 22.83 -13.78
N GLU A 147 -5.11 22.09 -14.10
CA GLU A 147 -5.95 22.33 -15.28
C GLU A 147 -6.66 23.69 -15.21
N THR A 148 -7.22 24.02 -14.04
CA THR A 148 -7.95 25.28 -13.81
C THR A 148 -7.06 26.45 -13.41
N LYS A 149 -5.76 26.19 -13.13
CA LYS A 149 -4.80 27.15 -12.56
C LYS A 149 -5.31 27.81 -11.28
N ARG A 150 -6.08 27.09 -10.47
CA ARG A 150 -6.65 27.56 -9.20
C ARG A 150 -5.97 26.86 -8.03
N PRO A 151 -5.65 27.56 -6.93
CA PRO A 151 -5.05 26.92 -5.76
C PRO A 151 -6.01 25.90 -5.12
N VAL A 152 -5.43 24.87 -4.50
CA VAL A 152 -6.19 23.86 -3.74
C VAL A 152 -6.77 24.52 -2.49
N THR A 153 -8.11 24.61 -2.44
CA THR A 153 -8.89 25.23 -1.36
C THR A 153 -10.10 24.35 -1.03
N VAL A 154 -10.72 24.56 0.14
CA VAL A 154 -11.95 23.83 0.54
C VAL A 154 -13.06 23.97 -0.51
N THR A 155 -13.18 25.15 -1.13
CA THR A 155 -14.17 25.40 -2.20
C THR A 155 -13.91 24.53 -3.43
N LEU A 156 -12.66 24.42 -3.87
CA LEU A 156 -12.27 23.57 -4.99
C LEU A 156 -12.53 22.08 -4.68
N VAL A 157 -12.25 21.68 -3.44
CA VAL A 157 -12.53 20.30 -2.97
C VAL A 157 -14.02 20.01 -3.03
N ARG A 158 -14.85 20.94 -2.53
CA ARG A 158 -16.30 20.82 -2.56
C ARG A 158 -16.83 20.69 -3.99
N GLU A 159 -16.35 21.51 -4.92
CA GLU A 159 -16.70 21.43 -6.34
C GLU A 159 -16.40 20.04 -6.91
N LEU A 160 -15.20 19.50 -6.66
CA LEU A 160 -14.77 18.20 -7.16
C LEU A 160 -15.53 17.03 -6.53
N VAL A 161 -15.77 17.07 -5.22
CA VAL A 161 -16.54 16.03 -4.50
C VAL A 161 -17.99 16.02 -4.95
N HIS A 162 -18.63 17.18 -5.17
CA HIS A 162 -19.98 17.23 -5.73
C HIS A 162 -20.03 16.77 -7.18
N ALA A 163 -19.05 17.13 -8.02
CA ALA A 163 -18.98 16.66 -9.39
C ALA A 163 -18.82 15.14 -9.47
N ALA A 164 -17.95 14.55 -8.63
CA ALA A 164 -17.76 13.10 -8.55
C ALA A 164 -19.01 12.38 -8.02
N GLY A 165 -19.69 12.96 -7.01
CA GLY A 165 -20.95 12.44 -6.49
C GLY A 165 -22.09 12.47 -7.52
N ALA A 166 -22.17 13.53 -8.33
CA ALA A 166 -23.13 13.64 -9.42
C ALA A 166 -22.87 12.63 -10.56
N GLN A 167 -21.60 12.39 -10.90
CA GLN A 167 -21.21 11.38 -11.90
C GLN A 167 -21.54 9.95 -11.46
N ALA A 168 -21.35 9.63 -10.18
CA ALA A 168 -21.73 8.32 -9.62
C ALA A 168 -23.25 8.09 -9.59
N ALA A 169 -24.05 9.15 -9.41
CA ALA A 169 -25.51 9.08 -9.46
C ALA A 169 -26.05 8.92 -10.90
N GLY A 170 -25.42 9.57 -11.88
CA GLY A 170 -25.82 9.47 -13.29
C GLY A 170 -25.60 8.08 -13.91
N SER A 171 -24.53 7.37 -13.51
CA SER A 171 -24.22 6.02 -14.02
C SER A 171 -25.19 4.93 -13.54
N ARG A 172 -25.98 5.17 -12.47
CA ARG A 172 -26.91 4.17 -11.92
C ARG A 172 -28.29 4.18 -12.60
N ILE A 173 -28.60 5.20 -13.41
CA ILE A 173 -29.93 5.36 -14.04
C ILE A 173 -29.98 4.75 -15.46
N GLN A 174 -28.84 4.38 -16.06
CA GLN A 174 -28.78 3.79 -17.42
C GLN A 174 -28.68 2.25 -17.46
N GLY A 175 -28.90 1.57 -16.33
CA GLY A 175 -28.84 0.10 -16.23
C GLY A 175 -30.15 -0.52 -15.73
N THR A 176 -31.22 -0.39 -16.51
CA THR A 176 -32.44 -1.21 -16.42
C THR A 176 -32.95 -1.50 -17.82
#